data_AF-K7MYD1-F1
#
_entry.id   AF-K7MYD1-F1
#
_cell.length_a   1.000
_cell.length_b   1.000
_cell.length_c   1.000
_cell.angle_alpha   90.00
_cell.angle_beta   90.00
_cell.angle_gamma   90.00
#
_symmetry.space_group_name_H-M   'P 1'
#
loop_
_entity.id
_entity.type
_entity.pdbx_description
1 polymer ?
#
loop_
_entity_poly.entity_id
_entity_poly.type
_entity_poly.pdbx_seq_one_letter_code
_entity_poly.pdbx_strand_id
1 'polypeptide(L)'
;MYTRTIKKKVGLSPENEAQNLEALFESIIRFRCLPGPIIDEDKALQMSVNVVCYITFLDIVYFSVLLDGFFYIPNFLYSAIMPTH
;
A
#
# COMPACT_ATOMS: atom_id res chain seq x y z
N MET A 1 12.00 14.31 -6.62
CA MET A 1 10.82 13.94 -7.43
C MET A 1 9.87 15.12 -7.48
N TYR A 2 9.41 15.50 -8.68
CA TYR A 2 8.47 16.58 -8.90
C TYR A 2 7.16 16.03 -9.45
N THR A 3 6.04 16.39 -8.83
CA THR A 3 4.70 15.93 -9.23
C THR A 3 3.78 17.12 -9.46
N ARG A 4 3.11 17.16 -10.62
CA ARG A 4 1.98 18.05 -10.87
C ARG A 4 0.71 17.22 -11.03
N THR A 5 -0.02 17.08 -9.94
CA THR A 5 -1.23 16.25 -9.86
C THR A 5 -2.30 16.67 -10.87
N ILE A 6 -2.50 17.98 -11.06
CA ILE A 6 -3.48 18.52 -12.02
C ILE A 6 -3.17 18.06 -13.46
N LYS A 7 -1.90 17.86 -13.80
CA LYS A 7 -1.49 17.43 -15.14
C LYS A 7 -1.20 15.93 -15.24
N LYS A 8 -1.33 15.17 -14.15
CA LYS A 8 -0.90 13.77 -14.04
C LYS A 8 0.55 13.54 -14.51
N LYS A 9 1.42 14.55 -14.32
CA LYS A 9 2.81 14.52 -14.76
C LYS A 9 3.75 14.36 -13.58
N VAL A 10 4.78 13.53 -13.75
CA VAL A 10 5.78 13.24 -12.72
C VAL A 10 7.16 13.18 -13.34
N GLY A 11 8.14 13.82 -12.72
CA GLY A 11 9.50 13.90 -13.24
C GLY A 11 10.56 13.82 -12.15
N LEU A 12 11.79 13.51 -12.56
CA LEU A 12 12.96 13.63 -11.68
C LEU A 12 13.36 15.11 -11.51
N SER A 13 13.04 15.97 -12.48
CA SER A 13 13.14 17.44 -12.42
C SER A 13 11.90 18.11 -13.04
N PRO A 14 11.64 19.41 -12.78
CA PRO A 14 10.50 20.14 -13.37
C PRO A 14 10.57 20.26 -14.90
N GLU A 15 11.77 20.22 -15.49
CA GLU A 15 11.95 20.27 -16.96
C GLU A 15 11.81 18.89 -17.61
N ASN A 16 11.91 17.81 -16.83
CA ASN A 16 11.88 16.43 -17.29
C ASN A 16 10.68 15.67 -16.70
N GLU A 17 9.49 16.21 -16.95
CA GLU A 17 8.21 15.61 -16.52
C GLU A 17 7.77 14.51 -17.51
N ALA A 18 7.70 13.26 -17.03
CA ALA A 18 7.04 12.18 -17.74
C ALA A 18 5.54 12.44 -17.86
N GLN A 19 4.95 12.03 -18.98
CA GLN A 19 3.53 12.22 -19.27
C GLN A 19 2.60 11.28 -18.49
N ASN A 20 3.16 10.36 -17.72
CA ASN A 20 2.43 9.35 -16.96
C ASN A 20 3.00 9.24 -15.53
N LEU A 21 2.24 8.57 -14.65
CA LEU A 21 2.65 8.26 -13.28
C LEU A 21 3.61 7.06 -13.22
N GLU A 22 3.95 6.43 -14.34
CA GLU A 22 4.80 5.23 -14.35
C GLU A 22 6.17 5.51 -13.77
N ALA A 23 6.76 6.66 -14.12
CA ALA A 23 8.02 7.13 -13.53
C ALA A 23 7.93 7.27 -11.99
N LEU A 24 6.75 7.53 -11.44
CA LEU A 24 6.53 7.56 -10.00
C LEU A 24 6.61 6.17 -9.39
N PHE A 25 5.84 5.23 -9.91
CA PHE A 25 5.86 3.85 -9.44
C PHE A 25 7.23 3.20 -9.63
N GLU A 26 7.85 3.38 -10.80
CA GLU A 26 9.19 2.89 -11.07
C GLU A 26 10.22 3.50 -10.12
N SER A 27 10.10 4.78 -9.76
CA SER A 27 10.99 5.32 -8.73
C SER A 27 10.75 4.69 -7.36
N ILE A 28 9.50 4.47 -6.93
CA ILE A 28 9.20 3.86 -5.63
C ILE A 28 9.69 2.41 -5.57
N ILE A 29 9.53 1.66 -6.67
CA ILE A 29 9.89 0.25 -6.77
C ILE A 29 11.40 0.06 -7.01
N ARG A 30 11.99 0.81 -7.97
CA ARG A 30 13.38 0.64 -8.39
C ARG A 30 14.39 1.47 -7.61
N PHE A 31 14.03 2.66 -7.10
CA PHE A 31 14.87 3.19 -6.04
C PHE A 31 14.66 2.27 -4.85
N ARG A 32 15.66 1.43 -4.56
CA ARG A 32 15.82 0.70 -3.30
C ARG A 32 15.92 1.63 -2.07
N CYS A 33 15.35 2.84 -2.13
CA CYS A 33 15.19 3.71 -0.98
C CYS A 33 14.35 3.03 0.11
N LEU A 34 13.45 2.13 -0.27
CA LEU A 34 12.67 1.34 0.66
C LEU A 34 13.11 -0.13 0.53
N PRO A 35 13.76 -0.71 1.57
CA PRO A 35 13.96 -2.16 1.59
C PRO A 35 12.59 -2.84 1.56
N GLY A 36 12.50 -3.95 0.83
CA GLY A 36 11.30 -4.78 0.84
C GLY A 36 10.99 -5.27 2.25
N PRO A 37 9.72 -5.58 2.56
CA PRO A 37 9.36 -6.13 3.86
C PRO A 37 10.06 -7.48 4.04
N ILE A 38 10.68 -7.67 5.21
CA ILE A 38 11.28 -8.94 5.63
C ILE A 38 10.26 -9.59 6.55
N ILE A 39 9.60 -10.65 6.07
CA ILE A 39 8.56 -11.39 6.80
C ILE A 39 9.04 -12.84 6.89
N ASP A 40 9.05 -13.38 8.11
CA ASP A 40 9.28 -14.80 8.35
C ASP A 40 7.93 -15.49 8.54
N GLU A 41 7.48 -16.25 7.53
CA GLU A 41 6.16 -16.91 7.54
C GLU A 41 6.06 -18.05 8.58
N ASP A 42 7.20 -18.60 9.03
CA ASP A 42 7.26 -19.70 9.99
C ASP A 42 7.17 -19.23 11.45
N LYS A 43 7.35 -17.92 11.69
CA LYS A 43 7.17 -17.34 13.02
C LYS A 43 5.71 -17.22 13.42
N ALA A 44 5.51 -17.02 14.73
CA ALA A 44 4.22 -16.64 15.26
C ALA A 44 3.72 -15.33 14.61
N LEU A 45 2.41 -15.27 14.37
CA LEU A 45 1.74 -14.11 13.78
C LEU A 45 2.03 -12.84 14.59
N GLN A 46 2.66 -11.87 13.96
CA GLN A 46 2.91 -10.55 14.52
C GLN A 46 2.39 -9.48 13.56
N MET A 47 1.54 -8.59 14.06
CA MET A 47 1.03 -7.45 13.31
C MET A 47 1.06 -6.17 14.14
N SER A 48 1.30 -5.04 13.48
CA SER A 48 1.16 -3.70 14.07
C SER A 48 -0.15 -3.09 13.60
N VAL A 49 -1.09 -2.87 14.52
CA VAL A 49 -2.34 -2.14 14.25
C VAL A 49 -2.03 -0.64 14.22
N ASN A 50 -2.23 0.00 13.07
CA ASN A 50 -1.91 1.42 12.89
C ASN A 50 -3.16 2.30 12.91
N VAL A 51 -4.27 1.79 12.38
CA VAL A 51 -5.56 2.51 12.38
C VAL A 51 -6.65 1.54 12.81
N VAL A 52 -7.53 2.02 13.68
CA VAL A 52 -8.75 1.33 14.08
C VAL A 52 -9.91 2.25 13.72
N CYS A 53 -10.88 1.76 12.96
CA CYS A 53 -12.08 2.52 12.65
C CYS A 53 -13.32 1.66 12.83
N TYR A 54 -14.47 2.31 13.01
CA TYR A 54 -15.76 1.66 13.04
C TYR A 54 -16.49 1.93 11.72
N ILE A 55 -16.89 0.87 11.03
CA ILE A 55 -17.67 0.94 9.79
C ILE A 55 -19.01 0.27 10.07
N THR A 56 -20.12 0.99 9.89
CA THR A 56 -21.47 0.55 10.31
C THR A 56 -21.85 -0.89 9.91
N PHE A 57 -21.42 -1.35 8.74
CA PHE A 57 -21.72 -2.71 8.24
C PHE A 57 -20.61 -3.75 8.50
N LEU A 58 -19.42 -3.32 8.93
CA LEU A 58 -18.25 -4.19 9.15
C LEU A 58 -17.78 -4.18 10.62
N ASP A 59 -18.43 -3.41 11.49
CA ASP A 59 -18.03 -3.16 12.87
C ASP A 59 -16.60 -2.58 12.94
N ILE A 60 -15.81 -2.95 13.95
CA ILE A 60 -14.42 -2.51 14.11
C ILE A 60 -13.54 -3.12 13.01
N VAL A 61 -12.90 -2.26 12.24
CA VAL A 61 -11.90 -2.61 11.22
C VAL A 61 -10.52 -2.13 11.65
N TYR A 62 -9.57 -3.06 11.58
CA TYR A 62 -8.16 -2.84 11.90
C TYR A 62 -7.34 -2.75 10.61
N PHE A 63 -6.64 -1.64 10.40
CA PHE A 63 -5.62 -1.51 9.37
C PHE A 63 -4.25 -1.74 10.00
N SER A 64 -3.62 -2.84 9.58
CA SER A 64 -2.40 -3.34 10.21
C SER A 64 -1.31 -3.61 9.17
N VAL A 65 -0.05 -3.58 9.63
CA VAL A 65 1.11 -4.08 8.88
C VAL A 65 1.49 -5.44 9.47
N LEU A 66 1.59 -6.45 8.61
CA LEU A 66 2.11 -7.77 8.97
C LEU A 66 3.63 -7.68 9.13
N LEU A 67 4.14 -8.17 10.27
CA LEU A 67 5.55 -8.13 10.61
C LEU A 67 6.19 -9.51 10.49
N ASP A 68 5.50 -10.55 10.96
CA ASP A 68 5.94 -11.95 10.91
C ASP A 68 4.71 -12.87 10.90
N GLY A 69 4.90 -14.12 10.45
CA GLY A 69 3.87 -15.15 10.34
C GLY A 69 2.88 -14.90 9.20
N PHE A 70 1.86 -15.75 9.12
CA PHE A 70 0.80 -15.67 8.12
C PHE A 70 -0.59 -15.72 8.79
N PHE A 71 -1.55 -14.97 8.26
CA PHE A 71 -2.96 -15.07 8.67
C PHE A 71 -3.82 -15.31 7.43
N TYR A 72 -4.61 -16.38 7.47
CA TYR A 72 -5.53 -16.71 6.38
C TYR A 72 -6.79 -15.86 6.51
N ILE A 73 -7.01 -14.93 5.59
CA ILE A 73 -8.27 -14.20 5.49
C ILE A 73 -9.23 -15.08 4.68
N PRO A 74 -10.30 -15.66 5.26
CA PRO A 74 -11.29 -16.38 4.48
C PRO A 74 -11.94 -15.40 3.49
N ASN A 75 -12.21 -15.88 2.26
CA ASN A 75 -12.65 -15.12 1.07
C ASN A 75 -13.75 -14.07 1.29
N PHE A 76 -14.49 -14.13 2.40
CA PHE A 76 -15.55 -13.19 2.75
C PHE A 76 -15.07 -11.75 3.05
N LEU A 77 -13.81 -11.55 3.48
CA LEU A 77 -13.31 -10.19 3.78
C LEU A 77 -12.79 -9.43 2.53
N TYR A 78 -12.43 -10.15 1.46
CA TYR A 78 -11.82 -9.54 0.26
C TYR A 78 -12.77 -8.59 -0.48
N SER A 79 -14.09 -8.81 -0.36
CA SER A 79 -15.11 -7.97 -0.99
C SER A 79 -15.27 -6.59 -0.34
N ALA A 80 -14.78 -6.38 0.89
CA ALA A 80 -14.93 -5.10 1.59
C ALA A 80 -13.94 -4.02 1.12
N ILE A 81 -12.84 -4.40 0.44
CA ILE A 81 -11.73 -3.49 0.11
C ILE A 81 -11.82 -2.99 -1.35
N MET A 82 -12.64 -3.58 -2.20
CA MET A 82 -12.88 -3.10 -3.57
C MET A 82 -14.20 -2.31 -3.63
N PRO A 83 -14.19 -0.99 -3.93
CA PRO A 83 -15.40 -0.33 -4.37
C PRO A 83 -15.80 -0.93 -5.73
N THR A 84 -16.98 -1.51 -5.80
CA THR A 84 -17.60 -1.91 -7.06
C THR A 84 -17.91 -0.67 -7.88
N HIS A 85 -17.16 -0.52 -8.98
CA HIS A 85 -17.38 0.36 -10.15
C HIS A 85 -17.24 1.88 -9.95
#